data_AF-A0A955DUE6-F1
#
_entry.id   AF-A0A955DUE6-F1
#
_cell.length_a   1.000
_cell.length_b   1.000
_cell.length_c   1.000
_cell.angle_alpha   90.00
_cell.angle_beta   90.00
_cell.angle_gamma   90.00
#
_symmetry.space_group_name_H-M   'P 1'
#
loop_
_entity.id
_entity.type
_entity.pdbx_description
1 polymer ?
#
loop_
_entity_poly.entity_id
_entity_poly.type
_entity_poly.pdbx_seq_one_letter_code
_entity_poly.pdbx_strand_id
1 'polypeptide(L)'
;ADEQRLVTFLAVAMDDDVDPSTWYRLRRRLGTYADLGPIVWFPYSGALFTAQFAHCWIDHRAIGADDPASFGIAHRAPTDFWENSRRLVRMHRLKAIENPMRLATPGPQRWGMTASDVEGGYGVAHLYPDPLPMPGARPGFDIHVESERWADAWGDGTVAPYAAGTSIMFEPHLALEALRHQMRLPSAPGVDPLWEDPDAGGEGFRDAFRLDEHGRCVWVASDRLAIDQGPLILGIENARTGLVWDLFHAHPVVRRGMERLRLSRDLDVLK
;
A
#
# COMPACT_ATOMS: atom_id res chain seq x y z
N ALA A 1 -5.91 -8.35 -3.23
CA ALA A 1 -5.08 -7.28 -2.62
C ALA A 1 -3.68 -7.81 -2.33
N ASP A 2 -2.69 -6.95 -2.09
CA ASP A 2 -1.31 -7.36 -1.76
C ASP A 2 -1.24 -8.24 -0.50
N GLU A 3 -2.15 -8.09 0.47
CA GLU A 3 -2.31 -9.01 1.60
C GLU A 3 -2.50 -10.49 1.17
N GLN A 4 -3.26 -10.72 0.08
CA GLN A 4 -3.54 -12.05 -0.46
C GLN A 4 -2.33 -12.58 -1.22
N ARG A 5 -1.47 -11.69 -1.74
CA ARG A 5 -0.23 -12.09 -2.39
C ARG A 5 0.66 -12.79 -1.39
N LEU A 6 0.95 -12.18 -0.24
CA LEU A 6 1.78 -12.82 0.78
C LEU A 6 1.22 -14.17 1.21
N VAL A 7 -0.09 -14.27 1.45
CA VAL A 7 -0.77 -15.54 1.79
C VAL A 7 -0.58 -16.58 0.69
N THR A 8 -0.80 -16.19 -0.58
CA THR A 8 -0.66 -17.12 -1.71
C THR A 8 0.79 -17.53 -1.93
N PHE A 9 1.73 -16.61 -1.76
CA PHE A 9 3.16 -16.91 -1.79
C PHE A 9 3.51 -17.95 -0.74
N LEU A 10 3.11 -17.75 0.51
CA LEU A 10 3.40 -18.67 1.60
C LEU A 10 2.72 -20.03 1.41
N ALA A 11 1.49 -20.07 0.88
CA ALA A 11 0.81 -21.32 0.55
C ALA A 11 1.61 -22.13 -0.49
N VAL A 12 2.00 -21.48 -1.60
CA VAL A 12 2.88 -22.11 -2.61
C VAL A 12 4.27 -22.40 -2.03
N ALA A 13 4.76 -21.63 -1.06
CA ALA A 13 6.06 -21.87 -0.47
C ALA A 13 6.08 -23.06 0.51
N MET A 14 4.94 -23.43 1.10
CA MET A 14 4.84 -24.46 2.15
C MET A 14 4.25 -25.79 1.67
N ASP A 15 3.34 -25.78 0.71
CA ASP A 15 2.51 -26.95 0.38
C ASP A 15 2.63 -27.33 -1.09
N ASP A 16 3.19 -28.51 -1.38
CA ASP A 16 3.34 -29.05 -2.74
C ASP A 16 2.01 -29.21 -3.48
N ASP A 17 0.90 -29.42 -2.77
CA ASP A 17 -0.43 -29.63 -3.37
C ASP A 17 -1.05 -28.32 -3.87
N VAL A 18 -0.53 -27.17 -3.44
CA VAL A 18 -0.95 -25.86 -3.95
C VAL A 18 -0.29 -25.58 -5.31
N ASP A 19 -1.11 -25.56 -6.37
CA ASP A 19 -0.70 -25.19 -7.73
C ASP A 19 -0.07 -23.78 -7.74
N PRO A 20 1.20 -23.61 -8.15
CA PRO A 20 1.87 -22.31 -8.20
C PRO A 20 1.15 -21.25 -9.05
N SER A 21 0.36 -21.67 -10.04
CA SER A 21 -0.44 -20.75 -10.86
C SER A 21 -1.47 -19.97 -10.03
N THR A 22 -1.79 -20.40 -8.81
CA THR A 22 -2.66 -19.67 -7.86
C THR A 22 -2.19 -18.23 -7.62
N TRP A 23 -0.88 -18.01 -7.49
CA TRP A 23 -0.29 -16.66 -7.36
C TRP A 23 -0.62 -15.76 -8.57
N TYR A 24 -0.59 -16.33 -9.76
CA TYR A 24 -0.81 -15.63 -11.03
C TYR A 24 -2.30 -15.48 -11.40
N ARG A 25 -3.17 -16.29 -10.78
CA ARG A 25 -4.63 -16.19 -10.95
C ARG A 25 -5.25 -15.03 -10.18
N LEU A 26 -4.54 -14.43 -9.22
CA LEU A 26 -4.99 -13.23 -8.50
C LEU A 26 -5.44 -12.15 -9.51
N ARG A 27 -6.64 -11.63 -9.32
CA ARG A 27 -7.25 -10.67 -10.25
C ARG A 27 -6.44 -9.39 -10.28
N ARG A 28 -5.90 -9.06 -11.45
CA ARG A 28 -5.20 -7.79 -11.71
C ARG A 28 -6.05 -6.97 -12.66
N ARG A 29 -6.34 -5.73 -12.28
CA ARG A 29 -6.97 -4.73 -13.12
C ARG A 29 -5.91 -3.78 -13.62
N LEU A 30 -6.11 -3.25 -14.82
CA LEU A 30 -5.23 -2.23 -15.38
C LEU A 30 -5.88 -0.86 -15.24
N GLY A 31 -5.05 0.13 -14.96
CA GLY A 31 -5.43 1.52 -14.95
C GLY A 31 -4.24 2.41 -15.28
N THR A 32 -4.48 3.71 -15.29
CA THR A 32 -3.47 4.75 -15.39
C THR A 32 -3.88 5.91 -14.51
N TYR A 33 -2.95 6.81 -14.20
CA TYR A 33 -3.31 8.07 -13.59
C TYR A 33 -2.28 9.13 -13.99
N ALA A 34 -2.75 10.27 -14.50
CA ALA A 34 -1.88 11.31 -15.05
C ALA A 34 -0.79 10.72 -15.99
N ASP A 35 0.48 11.03 -15.74
CA ASP A 35 1.65 10.56 -16.48
C ASP A 35 2.42 9.42 -15.76
N LEU A 36 1.83 8.81 -14.72
CA LEU A 36 2.49 7.76 -13.92
C LEU A 36 2.68 6.43 -14.67
N GLY A 37 2.05 6.27 -15.84
CA GLY A 37 2.06 5.05 -16.63
C GLY A 37 1.08 3.98 -16.13
N PRO A 38 1.21 2.73 -16.63
CA PRO A 38 0.29 1.66 -16.27
C PRO A 38 0.35 1.29 -14.79
N ILE A 39 -0.81 1.16 -14.16
CA ILE A 39 -0.99 0.74 -12.78
C ILE A 39 -1.82 -0.54 -12.76
N VAL A 40 -1.28 -1.55 -12.09
CA VAL A 40 -1.99 -2.75 -11.68
C VAL A 40 -2.58 -2.54 -10.30
N TRP A 41 -3.86 -2.82 -10.15
CA TRP A 41 -4.54 -2.79 -8.86
C TRP A 41 -5.44 -4.01 -8.69
N PHE A 42 -5.70 -4.38 -7.45
CA PHE A 42 -6.54 -5.53 -7.13
C PHE A 42 -7.99 -5.06 -6.94
N PRO A 43 -8.99 -5.75 -7.53
CA PRO A 43 -10.37 -5.43 -7.25
C PRO A 43 -10.63 -5.52 -5.73
N TYR A 44 -11.66 -4.84 -5.24
CA TYR A 44 -12.14 -4.76 -3.84
C TYR A 44 -11.57 -3.67 -2.95
N SER A 45 -10.39 -3.12 -3.20
CA SER A 45 -9.91 -1.99 -2.40
C SER A 45 -8.87 -1.15 -3.12
N GLY A 46 -9.12 0.15 -3.20
CA GLY A 46 -8.14 1.18 -3.58
C GLY A 46 -7.41 1.78 -2.37
N ALA A 47 -7.40 1.10 -1.23
CA ALA A 47 -6.70 1.58 -0.02
C ALA A 47 -5.19 1.32 -0.15
N LEU A 48 -4.36 2.27 0.27
CA LEU A 48 -2.92 2.22 -0.02
C LEU A 48 -2.19 1.04 0.65
N PHE A 49 -2.66 0.56 1.81
CA PHE A 49 -2.06 -0.60 2.48
C PHE A 49 -2.00 -1.85 1.58
N THR A 50 -2.94 -1.95 0.63
CA THR A 50 -3.01 -3.02 -0.37
C THR A 50 -1.92 -2.96 -1.44
N ALA A 51 -0.97 -2.02 -1.33
CA ALA A 51 0.26 -1.95 -2.11
C ALA A 51 1.53 -2.02 -1.24
N GLN A 52 1.38 -2.23 0.07
CA GLN A 52 2.46 -2.07 1.05
C GLN A 52 2.77 -3.33 1.84
N PHE A 53 1.74 -4.10 2.24
CA PHE A 53 1.91 -5.12 3.27
C PHE A 53 2.77 -6.31 2.83
N ALA A 54 2.64 -6.82 1.60
CA ALA A 54 3.52 -7.88 1.13
C ALA A 54 4.95 -7.36 0.95
N HIS A 55 5.10 -6.09 0.59
CA HIS A 55 6.40 -5.44 0.50
C HIS A 55 7.12 -5.29 1.84
N CYS A 56 6.45 -5.42 2.98
CA CYS A 56 7.15 -5.48 4.27
C CYS A 56 8.03 -6.74 4.39
N TRP A 57 7.74 -7.78 3.62
CA TRP A 57 8.39 -9.10 3.72
C TRP A 57 9.14 -9.49 2.44
N ILE A 58 8.49 -9.31 1.28
CA ILE A 58 9.05 -9.69 -0.01
C ILE A 58 9.73 -8.47 -0.63
N ASP A 59 11.06 -8.56 -0.80
CA ASP A 59 11.87 -7.56 -1.48
C ASP A 59 11.65 -7.50 -3.00
N HIS A 60 10.54 -6.91 -3.42
CA HIS A 60 10.19 -6.80 -4.85
C HIS A 60 11.15 -5.93 -5.66
N ARG A 61 11.97 -5.08 -5.03
CA ARG A 61 12.99 -4.27 -5.71
C ARG A 61 13.96 -5.11 -6.51
N ALA A 62 14.25 -6.30 -5.98
CA ALA A 62 15.23 -7.22 -6.52
C ALA A 62 14.59 -8.34 -7.36
N ILE A 63 13.27 -8.31 -7.60
CA ILE A 63 12.56 -9.37 -8.35
C ILE A 63 12.27 -8.96 -9.80
N GLY A 64 11.98 -7.68 -10.03
CA GLY A 64 11.52 -7.18 -11.32
C GLY A 64 10.10 -7.62 -11.66
N ALA A 65 9.77 -7.62 -12.96
CA ALA A 65 8.45 -8.00 -13.44
C ALA A 65 8.22 -9.51 -13.34
N ASP A 66 7.05 -9.91 -12.86
CA ASP A 66 6.65 -11.31 -12.83
C ASP A 66 6.21 -11.84 -14.21
N ASP A 67 6.13 -13.17 -14.36
CA ASP A 67 5.76 -13.82 -15.63
C ASP A 67 4.55 -14.77 -15.48
N PRO A 68 3.32 -14.25 -15.54
CA PRO A 68 2.10 -15.06 -15.58
C PRO A 68 1.99 -15.98 -16.80
N ALA A 69 2.62 -15.64 -17.92
CA ALA A 69 2.54 -16.44 -19.15
C ALA A 69 3.26 -17.79 -18.99
N SER A 70 4.34 -17.82 -18.20
CA SER A 70 5.05 -19.05 -17.85
C SER A 70 4.18 -20.09 -17.12
N PHE A 71 3.05 -19.67 -16.55
CA PHE A 71 2.04 -20.51 -15.90
C PHE A 71 0.74 -20.65 -16.71
N GLY A 72 0.75 -20.32 -18.01
CA GLY A 72 -0.41 -20.44 -18.90
C GLY A 72 -1.46 -19.34 -18.74
N ILE A 73 -1.10 -18.22 -18.10
CA ILE A 73 -2.02 -17.11 -17.77
C ILE A 73 -1.58 -15.85 -18.54
N ALA A 74 -1.34 -15.97 -19.84
CA ALA A 74 -0.80 -14.89 -20.68
C ALA A 74 -1.72 -13.64 -20.80
N HIS A 75 -3.00 -13.76 -20.44
CA HIS A 75 -3.94 -12.63 -20.38
C HIS A 75 -3.73 -11.75 -19.13
N ARG A 76 -2.96 -12.21 -18.15
CA ARG A 76 -2.62 -11.46 -16.95
C ARG A 76 -1.39 -10.60 -17.23
N ALA A 77 -1.49 -9.30 -16.93
CA ALA A 77 -0.39 -8.38 -17.14
C ALA A 77 0.83 -8.75 -16.28
N PRO A 78 2.03 -8.91 -16.89
CA PRO A 78 3.30 -8.90 -16.19
C PRO A 78 3.39 -7.64 -15.33
N THR A 79 3.80 -7.78 -14.08
CA THR A 79 3.81 -6.68 -13.11
C THR A 79 5.14 -6.64 -12.39
N ASP A 80 5.89 -5.57 -12.58
CA ASP A 80 6.90 -5.14 -11.61
C ASP A 80 6.16 -4.53 -10.42
N PHE A 81 6.04 -5.31 -9.35
CA PHE A 81 5.26 -4.90 -8.19
C PHE A 81 5.93 -3.76 -7.40
N TRP A 82 7.25 -3.61 -7.49
CA TRP A 82 7.93 -2.50 -6.84
C TRP A 82 7.56 -1.18 -7.50
N GLU A 83 7.74 -1.11 -8.82
CA GLU A 83 7.42 0.08 -9.60
C GLU A 83 5.91 0.35 -9.60
N ASN A 84 5.08 -0.70 -9.59
CA ASN A 84 3.64 -0.54 -9.45
C ASN A 84 3.24 0.13 -8.12
N SER A 85 3.80 -0.30 -7.00
CA SER A 85 3.53 0.28 -5.68
C SER A 85 4.03 1.72 -5.58
N ARG A 86 5.18 2.05 -6.19
CA ARG A 86 5.63 3.45 -6.34
C ARG A 86 4.61 4.32 -7.09
N ARG A 87 4.03 3.82 -8.17
CA ARG A 87 2.99 4.54 -8.93
C ARG A 87 1.71 4.72 -8.12
N LEU A 88 1.26 3.71 -7.38
CA LEU A 88 0.10 3.82 -6.49
C LEU A 88 0.34 4.86 -5.37
N VAL A 89 1.53 4.87 -4.75
CA VAL A 89 1.92 5.88 -3.77
C VAL A 89 1.83 7.29 -4.35
N ARG A 90 2.41 7.51 -5.55
CA ARG A 90 2.36 8.80 -6.24
C ARG A 90 0.94 9.19 -6.63
N MET A 91 0.13 8.24 -7.10
CA MET A 91 -1.28 8.45 -7.42
C MET A 91 -2.06 8.93 -6.19
N HIS A 92 -1.92 8.26 -5.04
CA HIS A 92 -2.58 8.68 -3.79
C HIS A 92 -2.17 10.10 -3.40
N ARG A 93 -0.89 10.48 -3.58
CA ARG A 93 -0.43 11.85 -3.32
C ARG A 93 -1.01 12.86 -4.31
N LEU A 94 -0.98 12.58 -5.62
CA LEU A 94 -1.54 13.46 -6.64
C LEU A 94 -3.03 13.70 -6.40
N LYS A 95 -3.79 12.63 -6.18
CA LYS A 95 -5.22 12.74 -5.84
C LYS A 95 -5.43 13.57 -4.58
N ALA A 96 -4.65 13.36 -3.52
CA ALA A 96 -4.77 14.16 -2.30
C ALA A 96 -4.42 15.64 -2.51
N ILE A 97 -3.58 15.98 -3.48
CA ILE A 97 -3.30 17.37 -3.88
C ILE A 97 -4.49 17.96 -4.65
N GLU A 98 -5.05 17.20 -5.58
CA GLU A 98 -6.20 17.62 -6.38
C GLU A 98 -7.46 17.81 -5.52
N ASN A 99 -7.67 16.90 -4.55
CA ASN A 99 -8.71 16.93 -3.53
C ASN A 99 -10.06 17.48 -4.06
N PRO A 100 -10.70 16.79 -5.03
CA PRO A 100 -11.91 17.29 -5.68
C PRO A 100 -13.08 17.47 -4.70
N MET A 101 -13.04 16.76 -3.57
CA MET A 101 -14.02 16.84 -2.49
C MET A 101 -13.79 18.04 -1.56
N ARG A 102 -12.66 18.75 -1.69
CA ARG A 102 -12.27 19.91 -0.89
C ARG A 102 -12.32 19.60 0.62
N LEU A 103 -11.87 18.41 0.99
CA LEU A 103 -11.79 17.98 2.38
C LEU A 103 -10.62 18.69 3.07
N ALA A 104 -10.76 19.08 4.32
CA ALA A 104 -9.75 19.88 5.01
C ALA A 104 -8.39 19.16 5.19
N THR A 105 -8.41 17.84 5.42
CA THR A 105 -7.18 17.08 5.68
C THR A 105 -6.35 16.80 4.42
N PRO A 106 -6.88 16.19 3.34
CA PRO A 106 -6.05 15.72 2.23
C PRO A 106 -5.26 16.85 1.55
N GLY A 107 -3.98 16.57 1.26
CA GLY A 107 -3.09 17.55 0.63
C GLY A 107 -1.67 17.01 0.38
N PRO A 108 -0.73 17.87 -0.04
CA PRO A 108 0.61 17.45 -0.48
C PRO A 108 1.44 16.69 0.56
N GLN A 109 1.22 16.97 1.86
CA GLN A 109 1.86 16.26 2.99
C GLN A 109 0.89 15.39 3.81
N ARG A 110 -0.35 15.26 3.34
CA ARG A 110 -1.46 14.61 4.05
C ARG A 110 -2.19 13.72 3.04
N TRP A 111 -1.55 12.62 2.70
CA TRP A 111 -1.98 11.73 1.63
C TRP A 111 -1.82 10.27 2.08
N GLY A 112 -2.28 9.34 1.24
CA GLY A 112 -2.23 7.91 1.54
C GLY A 112 -3.54 7.41 2.13
N MET A 113 -4.66 7.71 1.47
CA MET A 113 -5.97 7.17 1.83
C MET A 113 -5.90 5.64 1.98
N THR A 114 -6.32 5.15 3.14
CA THR A 114 -6.16 3.75 3.51
C THR A 114 -7.23 3.34 4.53
N ALA A 115 -7.16 2.11 5.01
CA ALA A 115 -7.96 1.65 6.14
C ALA A 115 -7.37 2.15 7.46
N SER A 116 -8.21 2.67 8.35
CA SER A 116 -7.82 3.14 9.69
C SER A 116 -9.07 3.35 10.54
N ASP A 117 -8.87 3.75 11.80
CA ASP A 117 -9.93 4.35 12.57
C ASP A 117 -10.42 5.66 11.94
N VAL A 118 -11.71 5.93 12.11
CA VAL A 118 -12.39 7.17 11.74
C VAL A 118 -13.32 7.57 12.88
N GLU A 119 -13.80 8.82 12.87
CA GLU A 119 -14.78 9.22 13.88
C GLU A 119 -16.06 8.38 13.76
N GLY A 120 -16.35 7.59 14.79
CA GLY A 120 -17.51 6.69 14.84
C GLY A 120 -17.23 5.22 14.49
N GLY A 121 -15.98 4.82 14.25
CA GLY A 121 -15.60 3.42 14.09
C GLY A 121 -14.40 3.21 13.18
N TYR A 122 -14.53 2.27 12.24
CA TYR A 122 -13.46 1.91 11.31
C TYR A 122 -13.88 2.24 9.88
N GLY A 123 -12.98 2.88 9.13
CA GLY A 123 -13.23 3.34 7.77
C GLY A 123 -12.18 2.83 6.80
N VAL A 124 -12.57 2.64 5.54
CA VAL A 124 -11.64 2.28 4.47
C VAL A 124 -11.78 3.29 3.34
N ALA A 125 -10.84 4.24 3.29
CA ALA A 125 -10.77 5.18 2.18
C ALA A 125 -10.08 4.51 0.99
N HIS A 126 -10.65 4.70 -0.21
CA HIS A 126 -10.21 4.04 -1.44
C HIS A 126 -9.97 5.04 -2.54
N LEU A 127 -8.80 4.97 -3.20
CA LEU A 127 -8.51 5.73 -4.41
C LEU A 127 -8.12 4.76 -5.54
N TYR A 128 -8.75 4.89 -6.70
CA TYR A 128 -8.54 3.99 -7.84
C TYR A 128 -7.83 4.72 -8.99
N PRO A 129 -6.98 4.05 -9.78
CA PRO A 129 -6.53 4.61 -11.05
C PRO A 129 -7.70 4.66 -12.05
N ASP A 130 -7.56 5.49 -13.09
CA ASP A 130 -8.51 5.50 -14.20
C ASP A 130 -8.46 4.15 -14.92
N PRO A 131 -9.59 3.44 -15.03
CA PRO A 131 -9.57 2.06 -15.52
C PRO A 131 -9.17 2.00 -16.99
N LEU A 132 -8.24 1.11 -17.30
CA LEU A 132 -7.86 0.78 -18.66
C LEU A 132 -8.49 -0.55 -19.08
N PRO A 133 -8.80 -0.73 -20.38
CA PRO A 133 -9.15 -2.04 -20.91
C PRO A 133 -8.02 -3.04 -20.62
N MET A 134 -8.39 -4.26 -20.22
CA MET A 134 -7.46 -5.37 -20.11
C MET A 134 -7.72 -6.36 -21.25
N PRO A 135 -6.84 -6.43 -22.26
CA PRO A 135 -7.01 -7.35 -23.37
C PRO A 135 -7.12 -8.81 -22.88
N GLY A 136 -8.11 -9.55 -23.40
CA GLY A 136 -8.32 -10.96 -23.03
C GLY A 136 -8.94 -11.18 -21.64
N ALA A 137 -9.38 -10.13 -20.94
CA ALA A 137 -10.08 -10.25 -19.68
C ALA A 137 -11.42 -10.99 -19.82
N ARG A 138 -11.71 -11.92 -18.90
CA ARG A 138 -12.95 -12.68 -18.87
C ARG A 138 -13.90 -12.17 -17.77
N PRO A 139 -15.14 -11.76 -18.09
CA PRO A 139 -16.16 -11.47 -17.08
C PRO A 139 -16.39 -12.66 -16.14
N GLY A 140 -16.57 -12.40 -14.85
CA GLY A 140 -16.73 -13.42 -13.79
C GLY A 140 -15.41 -14.02 -13.30
N PHE A 141 -14.33 -13.94 -14.09
CA PHE A 141 -13.00 -14.45 -13.73
C PHE A 141 -12.01 -13.32 -13.44
N ASP A 142 -11.89 -12.35 -14.34
CA ASP A 142 -10.96 -11.21 -14.26
C ASP A 142 -11.65 -9.89 -13.92
N ILE A 143 -12.93 -9.81 -14.29
CA ILE A 143 -13.77 -8.63 -14.11
C ILE A 143 -15.01 -9.07 -13.33
N HIS A 144 -15.32 -8.42 -12.21
CA HIS A 144 -16.62 -8.64 -11.57
C HIS A 144 -17.73 -8.15 -12.49
N VAL A 145 -18.73 -9.00 -12.72
CA VAL A 145 -19.85 -8.73 -13.65
C VAL A 145 -20.88 -7.76 -13.03
N GLU A 146 -20.94 -7.72 -11.69
CA GLU A 146 -21.99 -7.01 -10.93
C GLU A 146 -21.51 -5.72 -10.24
N SER A 147 -20.20 -5.43 -10.20
CA SER A 147 -19.71 -4.21 -9.56
C SER A 147 -19.60 -3.05 -10.54
N GLU A 148 -20.53 -2.12 -10.33
CA GLU A 148 -20.53 -0.70 -10.64
C GLU A 148 -19.14 -0.03 -10.58
N ARG A 149 -19.02 1.14 -11.21
CA ARG A 149 -17.79 1.93 -11.35
C ARG A 149 -16.98 1.98 -10.05
N TRP A 150 -15.75 1.47 -10.10
CA TRP A 150 -14.73 1.70 -9.09
C TRP A 150 -14.52 3.20 -8.97
N ALA A 151 -15.08 3.78 -7.93
CA ALA A 151 -15.06 5.21 -7.67
C ALA A 151 -14.27 5.46 -6.39
N ASP A 152 -13.55 6.58 -6.38
CA ASP A 152 -12.88 7.02 -5.17
C ASP A 152 -13.89 7.20 -4.04
N ALA A 153 -13.55 6.69 -2.86
CA ALA A 153 -14.30 6.84 -1.63
C ALA A 153 -13.38 7.51 -0.61
N TRP A 154 -13.55 8.82 -0.45
CA TRP A 154 -12.69 9.66 0.39
C TRP A 154 -13.01 9.60 1.89
N GLY A 155 -14.14 8.97 2.26
CA GLY A 155 -14.67 9.04 3.62
C GLY A 155 -14.94 10.48 4.04
N ASP A 156 -14.64 10.80 5.29
CA ASP A 156 -14.69 12.15 5.87
C ASP A 156 -13.37 12.93 5.69
N GLY A 157 -12.44 12.40 4.90
CA GLY A 157 -11.10 12.96 4.72
C GLY A 157 -10.12 12.62 5.83
N THR A 158 -10.42 11.65 6.70
CA THR A 158 -9.44 11.12 7.65
C THR A 158 -8.19 10.58 6.93
N VAL A 159 -7.02 10.89 7.49
CA VAL A 159 -5.72 10.43 6.99
C VAL A 159 -4.99 9.65 8.06
N ALA A 160 -4.43 8.50 7.68
CA ALA A 160 -3.64 7.64 8.55
C ALA A 160 -2.13 7.84 8.28
N PRO A 161 -1.31 8.29 9.26
CA PRO A 161 0.11 8.53 9.07
C PRO A 161 0.90 7.31 8.58
N TYR A 162 0.49 6.10 8.98
CA TYR A 162 1.22 4.88 8.62
C TYR A 162 1.24 4.63 7.11
N ALA A 163 0.24 5.08 6.35
CA ALA A 163 0.22 4.90 4.90
C ALA A 163 1.34 5.69 4.23
N ALA A 164 1.51 6.97 4.57
CA ALA A 164 2.64 7.75 4.10
C ALA A 164 3.96 7.20 4.64
N GLY A 165 3.99 6.80 5.91
CA GLY A 165 5.22 6.33 6.55
C GLY A 165 5.72 4.98 6.03
N THR A 166 4.84 4.01 5.81
CA THR A 166 5.19 2.71 5.19
C THR A 166 5.64 2.89 3.74
N SER A 167 5.17 3.95 3.07
CA SER A 167 5.63 4.32 1.73
C SER A 167 7.08 4.80 1.66
N ILE A 168 7.78 4.94 2.79
CA ILE A 168 9.21 5.25 2.83
C ILE A 168 10.06 4.23 2.05
N MET A 169 9.59 2.98 1.95
CA MET A 169 10.23 1.96 1.11
C MET A 169 10.32 2.44 -0.36
N PHE A 170 9.24 3.02 -0.88
CA PHE A 170 9.04 3.31 -2.30
C PHE A 170 9.47 4.73 -2.69
N GLU A 171 9.07 5.72 -1.87
CA GLU A 171 9.23 7.14 -2.15
C GLU A 171 9.68 7.88 -0.86
N PRO A 172 10.93 7.66 -0.40
CA PRO A 172 11.40 8.11 0.91
C PRO A 172 11.30 9.62 1.12
N HIS A 173 11.57 10.42 0.09
CA HIS A 173 11.45 11.88 0.18
C HIS A 173 10.01 12.34 0.45
N LEU A 174 9.03 11.75 -0.25
CA LEU A 174 7.61 12.09 -0.09
C LEU A 174 7.08 11.62 1.27
N ALA A 175 7.48 10.43 1.70
CA ALA A 175 7.12 9.88 3.01
C ALA A 175 7.67 10.75 4.15
N LEU A 176 8.97 11.09 4.10
CA LEU A 176 9.60 11.93 5.12
C LEU A 176 9.01 13.35 5.17
N GLU A 177 8.69 13.93 4.01
CA GLU A 177 7.99 15.23 3.95
C GLU A 177 6.63 15.15 4.66
N ALA A 178 5.84 14.12 4.36
CA ALA A 178 4.54 13.90 4.97
C ALA A 178 4.63 13.70 6.49
N LEU A 179 5.47 12.77 6.96
CA LEU A 179 5.60 12.48 8.39
C LEU A 179 6.11 13.70 9.17
N ARG A 180 7.16 14.39 8.68
CA ARG A 180 7.70 15.59 9.35
C ARG A 180 6.70 16.73 9.43
N HIS A 181 5.84 16.87 8.42
CA HIS A 181 4.75 17.83 8.47
C HIS A 181 3.70 17.41 9.51
N GLN A 182 3.27 16.14 9.48
CA GLN A 182 2.23 15.61 10.36
C GLN A 182 2.63 15.66 11.84
N MET A 183 3.90 15.42 12.18
CA MET A 183 4.43 15.58 13.55
C MET A 183 4.27 16.99 14.14
N ARG A 184 4.08 18.00 13.29
CA ARG A 184 4.00 19.42 13.68
C ARG A 184 2.58 19.97 13.61
N LEU A 185 1.59 19.14 13.29
CA LEU A 185 0.21 19.58 13.19
C LEU A 185 -0.31 20.00 14.58
N PRO A 186 -0.86 21.22 14.73
CA PRO A 186 -1.42 21.66 15.99
C PRO A 186 -2.77 20.98 16.24
N SER A 187 -3.08 20.63 17.49
CA SER A 187 -4.42 20.15 17.87
C SER A 187 -5.33 21.29 18.30
N ALA A 188 -6.63 21.14 18.05
CA ALA A 188 -7.66 21.99 18.62
C ALA A 188 -7.76 21.80 20.15
N PRO A 189 -8.34 22.76 20.90
CA PRO A 189 -8.51 22.61 22.34
C PRO A 189 -9.28 21.32 22.70
N GLY A 190 -8.70 20.51 23.59
CA GLY A 190 -9.29 19.25 24.03
C GLY A 190 -9.08 18.06 23.07
N VAL A 191 -8.29 18.23 22.01
CA VAL A 191 -7.88 17.15 21.11
C VAL A 191 -6.43 16.78 21.40
N ASP A 192 -6.15 15.49 21.56
CA ASP A 192 -4.80 14.99 21.78
C ASP A 192 -3.88 15.27 20.57
N PRO A 193 -2.55 15.37 20.77
CA PRO A 193 -1.61 15.51 19.67
C PRO A 193 -1.57 14.25 18.81
N LEU A 194 -1.44 14.43 17.49
CA LEU A 194 -1.26 13.33 16.54
C LEU A 194 0.06 12.55 16.77
N TRP A 195 1.11 13.26 17.21
CA TRP A 195 2.44 12.71 17.45
C TRP A 195 2.85 12.92 18.91
N GLU A 196 3.29 11.84 19.53
CA GLU A 196 3.86 11.84 20.88
C GLU A 196 5.30 11.34 20.80
N ASP A 197 6.27 12.17 21.17
CA ASP A 197 7.70 11.89 21.00
C ASP A 197 8.15 10.70 21.86
N PRO A 198 8.70 9.62 21.26
CA PRO A 198 9.26 8.50 22.00
C PRO A 198 10.37 8.87 22.99
N ASP A 199 11.17 9.90 22.69
CA ASP A 199 12.22 10.37 23.62
C ASP A 199 11.62 11.04 24.87
N ALA A 200 10.37 11.50 24.79
CA ALA A 200 9.59 12.02 25.91
C ALA A 200 8.67 10.96 26.55
N GLY A 201 8.82 9.68 26.18
CA GLY A 201 7.99 8.57 26.67
C GLY A 201 6.67 8.37 25.91
N GLY A 202 6.50 9.02 24.75
CA GLY A 202 5.38 8.79 23.83
C GLY A 202 5.54 7.51 23.02
N GLU A 203 4.50 7.16 22.25
CA GLU A 203 4.47 5.96 21.39
C GLU A 203 4.44 6.32 19.89
N GLY A 204 4.82 7.55 19.54
CA GLY A 204 4.81 8.03 18.16
C GLY A 204 3.42 8.41 17.66
N PHE A 205 3.15 8.13 16.38
CA PHE A 205 1.92 8.52 15.71
C PHE A 205 0.70 7.74 16.25
N ARG A 206 -0.40 8.46 16.44
CA ARG A 206 -1.74 7.87 16.57
C ARG A 206 -2.24 7.37 15.21
N ASP A 207 -3.26 6.53 15.25
CA ASP A 207 -3.75 5.78 14.08
C ASP A 207 -4.11 6.67 12.89
N ALA A 208 -4.91 7.70 13.16
CA ALA A 208 -5.43 8.60 12.14
C ALA A 208 -5.81 9.98 12.70
N PHE A 209 -6.03 10.94 11.80
CA PHE A 209 -6.42 12.30 12.15
C PHE A 209 -7.28 12.97 11.07
N ARG A 210 -8.00 14.02 11.50
CA ARG A 210 -8.76 14.91 10.62
C ARG A 210 -8.53 16.36 11.01
N LEU A 211 -8.36 17.23 10.01
CA LEU A 211 -8.11 18.66 10.18
C LEU A 211 -9.38 19.50 10.01
N ASP A 212 -9.38 20.71 10.56
CA ASP A 212 -10.25 21.80 10.11
C ASP A 212 -9.60 22.61 8.97
N GLU A 213 -10.36 23.54 8.40
CA GLU A 213 -9.91 24.48 7.35
C GLU A 213 -8.71 25.36 7.78
N HIS A 214 -8.39 25.41 9.08
CA HIS A 214 -7.26 26.17 9.63
C HIS A 214 -6.03 25.29 9.85
N GLY A 215 -6.08 24.01 9.45
CA GLY A 215 -4.98 23.08 9.57
C GLY A 215 -4.74 22.55 10.99
N ARG A 216 -5.75 22.62 11.87
CA ARG A 216 -5.67 22.07 13.23
C ARG A 216 -6.36 20.70 13.29
N CYS A 217 -5.78 19.75 14.02
CA CYS A 217 -6.42 18.47 14.30
C CYS A 217 -7.69 18.72 15.13
N VAL A 218 -8.85 18.45 14.54
CA VAL A 218 -10.16 18.48 15.23
C VAL A 218 -10.60 17.10 15.70
N TRP A 219 -9.95 16.07 15.18
CA TRP A 219 -10.08 14.69 15.63
C TRP A 219 -8.77 13.95 15.41
N VAL A 220 -8.40 13.12 16.37
CA VAL A 220 -7.26 12.21 16.34
C VAL A 220 -7.72 10.91 16.98
N ALA A 221 -7.36 9.77 16.40
CA ALA A 221 -7.68 8.47 16.95
C ALA A 221 -7.15 8.33 18.39
N SER A 222 -7.96 7.75 19.28
CA SER A 222 -7.58 7.60 20.70
C SER A 222 -6.53 6.52 20.93
N ASP A 223 -6.27 5.69 19.93
CA ASP A 223 -5.42 4.50 20.02
C ASP A 223 -4.44 4.40 18.85
N ARG A 224 -3.82 3.22 18.74
CA ARG A 224 -2.81 2.84 17.75
C ARG A 224 -3.09 1.40 17.35
N LEU A 225 -3.36 1.16 16.07
CA LEU A 225 -3.60 -0.20 15.61
C LEU A 225 -2.28 -0.91 15.28
N ALA A 226 -2.10 -2.13 15.79
CA ALA A 226 -0.89 -2.92 15.52
C ALA A 226 -0.68 -3.18 14.02
N ILE A 227 -1.77 -3.31 13.27
CA ILE A 227 -1.76 -3.50 11.81
C ILE A 227 -1.31 -2.25 11.05
N ASP A 228 -1.27 -1.09 11.70
CA ASP A 228 -0.87 0.18 11.10
C ASP A 228 0.56 0.55 11.56
N GLN A 229 0.83 0.41 12.87
CA GLN A 229 2.15 0.65 13.45
C GLN A 229 3.20 -0.37 12.99
N GLY A 230 2.82 -1.64 12.84
CA GLY A 230 3.73 -2.71 12.42
C GLY A 230 4.37 -2.43 11.06
N PRO A 231 3.57 -2.26 9.98
CA PRO A 231 4.08 -1.92 8.66
C PRO A 231 4.90 -0.63 8.63
N LEU A 232 4.54 0.39 9.43
CA LEU A 232 5.33 1.61 9.56
C LEU A 232 6.75 1.31 10.03
N ILE A 233 6.90 0.56 11.12
CA ILE A 233 8.21 0.21 11.69
C ILE A 233 8.99 -0.71 10.75
N LEU A 234 8.35 -1.74 10.19
CA LEU A 234 8.98 -2.66 9.24
C LEU A 234 9.44 -1.94 7.97
N GLY A 235 8.62 -1.01 7.45
CA GLY A 235 8.94 -0.20 6.29
C GLY A 235 10.14 0.73 6.52
N ILE A 236 10.22 1.35 7.70
CA ILE A 236 11.39 2.15 8.10
C ILE A 236 12.65 1.30 8.14
N GLU A 237 12.61 0.13 8.80
CA GLU A 237 13.79 -0.72 8.91
C GLU A 237 14.25 -1.25 7.55
N ASN A 238 13.31 -1.68 6.70
CA ASN A 238 13.62 -2.10 5.34
C ASN A 238 14.23 -0.98 4.50
N ALA A 239 13.73 0.26 4.62
CA ALA A 239 14.29 1.41 3.92
C ALA A 239 15.71 1.78 4.41
N ARG A 240 16.03 1.52 5.70
CA ARG A 240 17.34 1.83 6.28
C ARG A 240 18.40 0.78 5.99
N THR A 241 18.05 -0.50 6.15
CA THR A 241 19.02 -1.61 6.18
C THR A 241 18.62 -2.79 5.30
N GLY A 242 17.34 -2.93 4.98
CA GLY A 242 16.80 -4.12 4.32
C GLY A 242 16.74 -5.36 5.22
N LEU A 243 16.86 -5.21 6.55
CA LEU A 243 16.96 -6.33 7.48
C LEU A 243 15.81 -7.35 7.36
N VAL A 244 14.56 -6.88 7.31
CA VAL A 244 13.39 -7.80 7.28
C VAL A 244 13.37 -8.55 5.96
N TRP A 245 13.67 -7.87 4.85
CA TRP A 245 13.82 -8.49 3.53
C TRP A 245 14.90 -9.56 3.51
N ASP A 246 16.07 -9.29 4.08
CA ASP A 246 17.17 -10.25 4.10
C ASP A 246 16.86 -11.46 4.96
N LEU A 247 16.26 -11.26 6.14
CA LEU A 247 15.82 -12.35 7.00
C LEU A 247 14.73 -13.21 6.33
N PHE A 248 13.74 -12.58 5.70
CA PHE A 248 12.66 -13.28 5.02
C PHE A 248 13.20 -14.14 3.86
N HIS A 249 14.02 -13.55 2.98
CA HIS A 249 14.58 -14.24 1.81
C HIS A 249 15.69 -15.25 2.14
N ALA A 250 16.28 -15.20 3.33
CA ALA A 250 17.20 -16.23 3.81
C ALA A 250 16.48 -17.55 4.16
N HIS A 251 15.17 -17.51 4.44
CA HIS A 251 14.44 -18.67 4.92
C HIS A 251 14.25 -19.74 3.81
N PRO A 252 14.52 -21.04 4.07
CA PRO A 252 14.44 -22.10 3.04
C PRO A 252 13.08 -22.22 2.36
N VAL A 253 11.99 -22.07 3.12
CA VAL A 253 10.62 -22.05 2.59
C VAL A 253 10.44 -20.92 1.58
N VAL A 254 10.94 -19.72 1.88
CA VAL A 254 10.80 -18.57 0.99
C VAL A 254 11.58 -18.80 -0.30
N ARG A 255 12.81 -19.31 -0.20
CA ARG A 255 13.62 -19.69 -1.38
C ARG A 255 12.91 -20.73 -2.25
N ARG A 256 12.34 -21.77 -1.63
CA ARG A 256 11.49 -22.75 -2.32
C ARG A 256 10.28 -22.09 -3.00
N GLY A 257 9.61 -21.16 -2.34
CA GLY A 257 8.48 -20.41 -2.91
C GLY A 257 8.89 -19.60 -4.14
N MET A 258 10.02 -18.90 -4.07
CA MET A 258 10.60 -18.16 -5.20
C MET A 258 10.88 -19.10 -6.38
N GLU A 259 11.50 -20.26 -6.14
CA GLU A 259 11.78 -21.27 -7.17
C GLU A 259 10.49 -21.82 -7.81
N ARG A 260 9.51 -22.21 -6.98
CA ARG A 260 8.22 -22.74 -7.47
C ARG A 260 7.43 -21.73 -8.28
N LEU A 261 7.56 -20.44 -7.95
CA LEU A 261 6.96 -19.34 -8.68
C LEU A 261 7.84 -18.83 -9.82
N ARG A 262 9.03 -19.40 -10.07
CA ARG A 262 9.97 -18.92 -11.10
C ARG A 262 10.32 -17.43 -10.94
N LEU A 263 10.41 -16.98 -9.70
CA LEU A 263 10.90 -15.64 -9.33
C LEU A 263 12.38 -15.75 -8.98
N SER A 264 13.16 -14.74 -9.34
CA SER A 264 14.56 -14.61 -8.95
C SER A 264 14.75 -13.32 -8.14
N ARG A 265 15.57 -13.37 -7.09
CA ARG A 265 16.03 -12.18 -6.36
C ARG A 265 17.44 -11.85 -6.81
N ASP A 266 17.60 -10.77 -7.55
CA ASP A 266 18.89 -10.25 -8.00
C ASP A 266 19.19 -8.92 -7.28
N LEU A 267 20.21 -8.92 -6.43
CA LEU A 267 20.62 -7.72 -5.69
C LEU A 267 21.54 -6.81 -6.52
N ASP A 268 22.10 -7.30 -7.62
CA ASP A 268 22.98 -6.49 -8.47
C ASP A 268 22.20 -5.41 -9.21
N VAL A 269 20.88 -5.58 -9.40
CA VAL A 269 20.00 -4.53 -9.96
C VAL A 269 19.82 -3.33 -9.04
N LEU A 270 20.27 -3.42 -7.77
CA LEU A 270 20.18 -2.36 -6.77
C LEU A 270 21.48 -1.54 -6.63
N LYS A 271 22.56 -1.95 -7.31
CA LYS A 271 23.86 -1.28 -7.29
C LYS A 271 23.94 -0.21 -8.39
#